data_AF-A0A224Z415-F1
#
_entry.id   AF-A0A224Z415-F1
#
_cell.length_a   1.000
_cell.length_b   1.000
_cell.length_c   1.000
_cell.angle_alpha   90.00
_cell.angle_beta   90.00
_cell.angle_gamma   90.00
#
_symmetry.space_group_name_H-M   'P 1'
#
loop_
_entity.id
_entity.type
_entity.pdbx_description
1 polymer ?
#
loop_
_entity_poly.entity_id
_entity_poly.type
_entity_poly.pdbx_seq_one_letter_code
_entity_poly.pdbx_strand_id
1 'polypeptide(L)'
;MLLKKIDTYHIVWFPTHMGQIEGAPSNLNESAHRAARGFVDRVAIERSGDEVLDNKDPPTTYNELAKNFCLRRQKYPPPHSKLNRPQALTLRLLQVGAYPSPALLHKIYPEIQTSDTCVLCSDFASLEHMLWRCPALRVHEDVTSSRWDAALRSPDLKNQLWAVQRAHDVAERQGLSVPTWERPATC
;
A
#
# COMPACT_ATOMS: atom_id res chain seq x y z
N MET A 1 -40.45 -1.95 -8.65
CA MET A 1 -39.46 -1.42 -7.68
C MET A 1 -39.26 -2.49 -6.62
N LEU A 2 -38.20 -3.29 -6.70
CA LEU A 2 -37.94 -4.40 -5.76
C LEU A 2 -37.22 -3.84 -4.53
N LEU A 3 -37.89 -3.85 -3.38
CA LEU A 3 -37.28 -3.53 -2.09
C LEU A 3 -36.21 -4.59 -1.78
N LYS A 4 -34.93 -4.18 -1.74
CA LYS A 4 -33.86 -5.02 -1.22
C LYS A 4 -34.12 -5.25 0.26
N LYS A 5 -34.37 -6.49 0.63
CA LYS A 5 -34.41 -6.93 2.03
C LYS A 5 -33.01 -6.72 2.62
N ILE A 6 -32.92 -5.88 3.66
CA ILE A 6 -31.69 -5.70 4.42
C ILE A 6 -31.80 -6.66 5.61
N ASP A 7 -31.02 -7.74 5.57
CA ASP A 7 -30.91 -8.64 6.71
C ASP A 7 -29.95 -8.02 7.74
N THR A 8 -30.34 -8.02 9.01
CA THR A 8 -29.54 -7.49 10.11
C THR A 8 -28.51 -8.53 10.54
N TYR A 9 -27.23 -8.13 10.59
CA TYR A 9 -26.13 -8.98 11.06
C TYR A 9 -25.45 -8.35 12.27
N HIS A 10 -24.98 -9.19 13.19
CA HIS A 10 -24.25 -8.77 14.37
C HIS A 10 -22.80 -9.29 14.30
N ILE A 11 -21.84 -8.41 14.57
CA ILE A 11 -20.43 -8.77 14.76
C ILE A 11 -20.16 -8.80 16.25
N VAL A 12 -19.82 -9.99 16.77
CA VAL A 12 -19.56 -10.21 18.20
C VAL A 12 -18.08 -10.48 18.38
N TRP A 13 -17.44 -9.75 19.30
CA TRP A 13 -16.04 -9.97 19.65
C TRP A 13 -15.92 -11.10 20.68
N PHE A 14 -14.96 -11.99 20.46
CA PHE A 14 -14.58 -13.04 21.40
C PHE A 14 -13.08 -12.94 21.72
N PRO A 15 -12.65 -13.17 22.96
CA PRO A 15 -11.23 -13.20 23.30
C PRO A 15 -10.53 -14.41 22.66
N THR A 16 -9.25 -14.25 22.33
CA THR A 16 -8.43 -15.30 21.72
C THR A 16 -7.90 -16.28 22.76
N HIS A 17 -7.90 -17.59 22.45
CA HIS A 17 -7.25 -18.65 23.24
C HIS A 17 -7.74 -18.80 24.69
N MET A 18 -9.01 -18.51 24.95
CA MET A 18 -9.62 -18.63 26.27
C MET A 18 -10.29 -19.99 26.53
N GLY A 19 -10.29 -20.91 25.54
CA GLY A 19 -11.04 -22.15 25.63
C GLY A 19 -12.55 -21.92 25.84
N GLN A 20 -13.20 -22.89 26.46
CA GLN A 20 -14.61 -22.81 26.85
C GLN A 20 -14.72 -22.27 28.28
N ILE A 21 -15.49 -21.20 28.47
CA ILE A 21 -15.78 -20.63 29.79
C ILE A 21 -17.21 -21.01 30.18
N GLU A 22 -17.39 -21.55 31.39
CA GLU A 22 -18.72 -21.89 31.92
C GLU A 22 -19.61 -20.64 32.03
N GLY A 23 -20.85 -20.74 31.53
CA GLY A 23 -21.81 -19.63 31.53
C GLY A 23 -21.63 -18.60 30.41
N ALA A 24 -20.57 -18.69 29.59
CA ALA A 24 -20.37 -17.85 28.42
C ALA A 24 -20.87 -18.53 27.13
N PRO A 25 -21.21 -17.76 26.08
CA PRO A 25 -21.46 -18.32 24.76
C PRO A 25 -20.24 -19.10 24.25
N SER A 26 -20.49 -20.17 23.48
CA SER A 26 -19.42 -21.02 22.93
C SER A 26 -18.44 -20.19 22.09
N ASN A 27 -17.16 -20.21 22.48
CA ASN A 27 -16.12 -19.47 21.81
C ASN A 27 -15.56 -20.29 20.63
N LEU A 28 -16.03 -19.99 19.42
CA LEU A 28 -15.59 -20.67 18.21
C LEU A 28 -14.28 -20.11 17.62
N ASN A 29 -13.63 -19.15 18.28
CA ASN A 29 -12.38 -18.55 17.78
C ASN A 29 -11.28 -19.58 17.57
N GLU A 30 -11.14 -20.58 18.45
CA GLU A 30 -10.08 -21.59 18.32
C GLU A 30 -10.32 -22.53 17.13
N SER A 31 -11.58 -22.91 16.89
CA SER A 31 -11.98 -23.68 15.73
C SER A 31 -11.76 -22.90 14.43
N ALA A 32 -12.15 -21.63 14.41
CA ALA A 32 -11.89 -20.73 13.29
C ALA A 32 -10.38 -20.54 13.06
N HIS A 33 -9.59 -20.38 14.13
CA HIS A 33 -8.14 -20.26 14.07
C HIS A 33 -7.48 -21.53 13.50
N ARG A 34 -7.91 -22.71 13.96
CA ARG A 34 -7.41 -24.01 13.49
C ARG A 34 -7.75 -24.23 12.02
N ALA A 35 -9.00 -23.96 11.64
CA ALA A 35 -9.44 -24.05 10.24
C ALA A 35 -8.62 -23.10 9.36
N ALA A 36 -8.51 -21.82 9.75
CA ALA A 36 -7.74 -20.83 9.01
C ALA A 36 -6.26 -21.25 8.88
N ARG A 37 -5.63 -21.76 9.94
CA ARG A 37 -4.24 -22.25 9.88
C ARG A 37 -4.08 -23.51 9.04
N GLY A 38 -5.09 -24.38 8.97
CA GLY A 38 -5.09 -25.55 8.09
C GLY A 38 -5.17 -25.19 6.60
N PHE A 39 -5.79 -24.04 6.28
CA PHE A 39 -5.86 -23.50 4.91
C PHE A 39 -4.65 -22.66 4.49
N VAL A 40 -3.80 -22.25 5.43
CA VAL A 40 -2.50 -21.70 5.06
C VAL A 40 -1.65 -22.88 4.64
N ASP A 41 -1.68 -23.19 3.35
CA ASP A 41 -0.67 -24.01 2.71
C ASP A 41 0.67 -23.38 3.09
N ARG A 42 1.36 -24.00 4.04
CA ARG A 42 2.79 -23.78 4.17
C ARG A 42 3.29 -24.42 2.91
N VAL A 43 3.37 -23.63 1.83
CA VAL A 43 4.13 -23.98 0.65
C VAL A 43 5.49 -24.37 1.22
N ALA A 44 5.67 -25.68 1.40
CA ALA A 44 6.96 -26.27 1.37
C ALA A 44 7.41 -25.82 0.00
N ILE A 45 8.22 -24.77 -0.01
CA ILE A 45 8.98 -24.43 -1.20
C ILE A 45 9.71 -25.74 -1.44
N GLU A 46 9.18 -26.56 -2.35
CA GLU A 46 9.96 -27.59 -3.00
C GLU A 46 11.15 -26.79 -3.47
N ARG A 47 12.26 -26.94 -2.75
CA ARG A 47 13.51 -26.28 -3.09
C ARG A 47 13.85 -26.89 -4.43
N SER A 48 13.42 -26.24 -5.51
CA SER A 48 13.88 -26.51 -6.85
C SER A 48 15.40 -26.49 -6.74
N GLY A 49 15.98 -27.68 -6.86
CA GLY A 49 17.36 -27.98 -6.49
C GLY A 49 18.35 -27.37 -7.48
N ASP A 50 18.36 -26.04 -7.58
CA ASP A 50 19.27 -25.31 -8.44
C ASP A 50 19.53 -23.87 -7.97
N GLU A 51 19.43 -23.61 -6.66
CA GLU A 51 20.13 -22.47 -6.08
C GLU A 51 21.53 -22.96 -5.71
N VAL A 52 22.49 -22.68 -6.60
CA VAL A 52 23.92 -22.63 -6.26
C VAL A 52 24.01 -21.97 -4.89
N LEU A 53 24.42 -22.75 -3.88
CA LEU A 53 24.66 -22.27 -2.53
C LEU A 53 25.77 -21.22 -2.62
N ASP A 54 25.38 -19.97 -2.85
CA ASP A 54 26.20 -18.81 -2.62
C ASP A 54 26.70 -18.96 -1.18
N ASN A 55 28.03 -19.03 -1.01
CA ASN A 55 28.74 -19.28 0.24
C ASN A 55 28.46 -18.17 1.25
N LYS A 56 27.25 -18.10 1.77
CA LYS A 56 26.81 -17.17 2.80
C LYS A 56 26.56 -17.99 4.06
N ASP A 57 27.28 -17.63 5.11
CA ASP A 57 27.06 -18.21 6.44
C ASP A 57 25.56 -18.14 6.78
N PRO A 58 24.96 -19.25 7.22
CA PRO A 58 23.55 -19.26 7.56
C PRO A 58 23.30 -18.27 8.70
N PRO A 59 22.21 -17.49 8.65
CA PRO A 59 21.87 -16.56 9.74
C PRO A 59 21.69 -17.36 11.04
N THR A 60 22.49 -17.05 12.06
CA THR A 60 22.53 -17.81 13.33
C THR A 60 21.78 -17.09 14.45
N THR A 61 21.67 -15.77 14.36
CA THR A 61 20.96 -14.97 15.38
C THR A 61 19.51 -14.69 14.98
N TYR A 62 18.64 -14.46 15.97
CA TYR A 62 17.24 -14.07 15.73
C TYR A 62 17.13 -12.81 14.85
N ASN A 63 18.01 -11.81 15.07
CA ASN A 63 18.04 -10.58 14.28
C ASN A 63 18.37 -10.87 12.81
N GLU A 64 19.39 -11.69 12.54
CA GLU A 64 19.77 -12.08 11.18
C GLU A 64 18.64 -12.84 10.47
N LEU A 65 17.99 -13.78 11.16
CA LEU A 65 16.86 -14.52 10.61
C LEU A 65 15.70 -13.57 10.27
N ALA A 66 15.30 -12.71 11.22
CA ALA A 66 14.24 -11.74 11.02
C ALA A 66 14.56 -10.80 9.85
N LYS A 67 15.77 -10.25 9.81
CA LYS A 67 16.24 -9.36 8.75
C LYS A 67 16.27 -10.06 7.40
N ASN A 68 16.72 -11.31 7.34
CA ASN A 68 16.69 -12.12 6.12
C ASN A 68 15.25 -12.27 5.60
N PHE A 69 14.31 -12.70 6.45
CA PHE A 69 12.90 -12.81 6.04
C PHE A 69 12.27 -11.47 5.66
N CYS A 70 12.66 -10.36 6.31
CA CYS A 70 12.20 -9.02 5.95
C CYS A 70 12.73 -8.59 4.58
N LEU A 71 14.04 -8.72 4.35
CA LEU A 71 14.69 -8.34 3.09
C LEU A 71 14.21 -9.20 1.92
N ARG A 72 14.02 -10.51 2.13
CA ARG A 72 13.46 -11.41 1.10
C ARG A 72 12.05 -11.02 0.67
N ARG A 73 11.26 -10.42 1.57
CA ARG A 73 9.89 -9.96 1.28
C ARG A 73 9.84 -8.49 0.85
N GLN A 74 10.97 -7.79 0.87
CA GLN A 74 11.02 -6.37 0.55
C GLN A 74 10.86 -6.16 -0.97
N LYS A 75 9.63 -5.84 -1.38
CA LYS A 75 9.31 -5.52 -2.78
C LYS A 75 9.78 -4.11 -3.20
N TYR A 76 9.76 -3.16 -2.27
CA TYR A 76 10.10 -1.76 -2.52
C TYR A 76 11.27 -1.31 -1.64
N PRO A 77 12.24 -0.57 -2.20
CA PRO A 77 13.38 -0.08 -1.47
C PRO A 77 12.97 0.94 -0.39
N PRO A 78 13.81 1.14 0.64
CA PRO A 78 13.62 2.25 1.56
C PRO A 78 13.80 3.61 0.85
N PRO A 79 13.27 4.70 1.43
CA PRO A 79 13.60 6.06 1.02
C PRO A 79 15.11 6.28 1.04
N HIS A 80 15.63 6.94 0.00
CA HIS A 80 17.01 7.34 -0.07
C HIS A 80 17.33 8.30 1.07
N SER A 81 18.53 8.23 1.64
CA SER A 81 18.99 9.05 2.78
C SER A 81 19.01 10.56 2.53
N LYS A 82 18.81 10.99 1.27
CA LYS A 82 18.80 12.39 0.85
C LYS A 82 17.37 12.92 0.66
N LEU A 83 16.36 12.06 0.79
CA LEU A 83 14.97 12.49 0.86
C LEU A 83 14.70 13.09 2.23
N ASN A 84 14.04 14.25 2.24
CA ASN A 84 13.51 14.80 3.47
C ASN A 84 12.34 13.94 4.00
N ARG A 85 11.91 14.22 5.23
CA ARG A 85 10.87 13.43 5.90
C ARG A 85 9.55 13.41 5.09
N PRO A 86 9.02 14.53 4.57
CA PRO A 86 7.84 14.52 3.70
C PRO A 86 8.02 13.66 2.43
N GLN A 87 9.13 13.81 1.72
CA GLN A 87 9.45 13.01 0.52
C GLN A 87 9.47 11.52 0.82
N ALA A 88 10.10 11.14 1.93
CA ALA A 88 10.16 9.75 2.37
C ALA A 88 8.77 9.19 2.72
N LEU A 89 7.91 9.99 3.38
CA LEU A 89 6.53 9.62 3.67
C LEU A 89 5.70 9.47 2.40
N THR A 90 5.78 10.42 1.48
CA THR A 90 5.09 10.35 0.18
C THR A 90 5.51 9.11 -0.60
N LEU A 91 6.82 8.83 -0.68
CA LEU A 91 7.30 7.62 -1.33
C LEU A 91 6.69 6.36 -0.70
N ARG A 92 6.63 6.29 0.64
CA ARG A 92 6.00 5.14 1.33
C ARG A 92 4.52 5.01 1.00
N LEU A 93 3.77 6.11 1.01
CA LEU A 93 2.35 6.12 0.64
C LEU A 93 2.14 5.64 -0.80
N LEU A 94 2.99 6.07 -1.74
CA LEU A 94 2.95 5.61 -3.13
C LEU A 94 3.27 4.12 -3.26
N GLN A 95 4.31 3.63 -2.56
CA GLN A 95 4.70 2.22 -2.57
C GLN A 95 3.57 1.29 -2.07
N VAL A 96 2.76 1.74 -1.11
CA VAL A 96 1.64 0.95 -0.57
C VAL A 96 0.28 1.30 -1.18
N GLY A 97 0.23 2.21 -2.15
CA GLY A 97 -1.02 2.63 -2.81
C GLY A 97 -1.99 3.39 -1.91
N ALA A 98 -1.50 4.01 -0.83
CA ALA A 98 -2.30 4.77 0.14
C ALA A 98 -2.20 6.30 -0.06
N TYR A 99 -1.53 6.75 -1.14
CA TYR A 99 -1.45 8.17 -1.44
C TYR A 99 -2.85 8.74 -1.80
N PRO A 100 -3.21 9.94 -1.32
CA PRO A 100 -4.55 10.49 -1.54
C PRO A 100 -4.93 10.63 -3.02
N SER A 101 -6.19 10.32 -3.32
CA SER A 101 -6.84 10.57 -4.61
C SER A 101 -8.30 10.98 -4.37
N PRO A 102 -8.97 11.72 -5.27
CA PRO A 102 -10.36 12.10 -5.10
C PRO A 102 -11.26 10.88 -4.88
N ALA A 103 -11.05 9.79 -5.62
CA ALA A 103 -11.79 8.55 -5.42
C ALA A 103 -11.62 7.96 -4.01
N LEU A 104 -10.39 7.97 -3.47
CA LEU A 104 -10.13 7.47 -2.13
C LEU A 104 -10.73 8.39 -1.07
N LEU A 105 -10.57 9.70 -1.22
CA LEU A 105 -11.05 10.69 -0.25
C LEU A 105 -12.58 10.81 -0.27
N HIS A 106 -13.23 10.78 -1.44
CA HIS A 106 -14.69 10.75 -1.54
C HIS A 106 -15.29 9.53 -0.85
N LYS A 107 -14.59 8.39 -0.91
CA LYS A 107 -15.00 7.17 -0.22
C LYS A 107 -14.89 7.25 1.31
N ILE A 108 -13.90 7.99 1.83
CA ILE A 108 -13.63 8.07 3.28
C ILE A 108 -14.36 9.26 3.91
N TYR A 109 -14.39 10.41 3.22
CA TYR A 109 -14.91 11.70 3.67
C TYR A 109 -15.79 12.35 2.58
N PRO A 110 -16.93 11.74 2.21
CA PRO A 110 -17.80 12.24 1.14
C PRO A 110 -18.33 13.67 1.39
N GLU A 111 -18.43 14.09 2.64
CA GLU A 111 -18.86 15.43 3.04
C GLU A 111 -17.82 16.52 2.76
N ILE A 112 -16.53 16.18 2.74
CA ILE A 112 -15.43 17.11 2.44
C ILE A 112 -15.05 17.00 0.96
N GLN A 113 -14.81 15.78 0.50
CA GLN A 113 -14.48 15.48 -0.89
C GLN A 113 -15.77 15.07 -1.60
N THR A 114 -16.50 16.02 -2.18
CA THR A 114 -17.83 15.76 -2.76
C THR A 114 -17.79 15.07 -4.13
N SER A 115 -16.65 15.08 -4.81
CA SER A 115 -16.46 14.46 -6.13
C SER A 115 -15.30 13.47 -6.13
N ASP A 116 -15.50 12.33 -6.79
CA ASP A 116 -14.49 11.32 -7.10
C ASP A 116 -13.88 11.49 -8.49
N THR A 117 -14.24 12.56 -9.21
CA THR A 117 -13.78 12.82 -10.58
C THR A 117 -12.52 13.67 -10.64
N CYS A 118 -11.82 13.55 -11.76
CA CYS A 118 -10.60 14.28 -12.09
C CYS A 118 -10.93 15.68 -12.56
N VAL A 119 -10.32 16.70 -11.96
CA VAL A 119 -10.54 18.12 -12.35
C VAL A 119 -10.06 18.41 -13.77
N LEU A 120 -9.14 17.60 -14.31
CA LEU A 120 -8.51 17.84 -15.62
C LEU A 120 -9.26 17.20 -16.79
N CYS A 121 -9.95 16.07 -16.58
CA CYS A 121 -10.61 15.33 -17.65
C CYS A 121 -11.99 14.75 -17.28
N SER A 122 -12.48 15.04 -16.07
CA SER A 122 -13.80 14.64 -15.56
C SER A 122 -14.06 13.13 -15.46
N ASP A 123 -13.04 12.30 -15.64
CA ASP A 123 -13.12 10.84 -15.45
C ASP A 123 -12.86 10.45 -13.99
N PHE A 124 -13.10 9.20 -13.60
CA PHE A 124 -12.88 8.70 -12.25
C PHE A 124 -11.42 8.85 -11.82
N ALA A 125 -11.17 9.65 -10.77
CA ALA A 125 -9.83 9.99 -10.31
C ALA A 125 -9.31 9.00 -9.28
N SER A 126 -8.99 7.80 -9.75
CA SER A 126 -8.17 6.85 -9.00
C SER A 126 -6.72 7.35 -8.88
N LEU A 127 -5.96 6.74 -7.95
CA LEU A 127 -4.53 7.04 -7.81
C LEU A 127 -3.76 6.78 -9.12
N GLU A 128 -4.03 5.68 -9.83
CA GLU A 128 -3.41 5.40 -11.13
C GLU A 128 -3.78 6.43 -12.19
N HIS A 129 -5.07 6.83 -12.20
CA HIS A 129 -5.58 7.86 -13.11
C HIS A 129 -4.77 9.13 -12.95
N MET A 130 -4.69 9.62 -11.72
CA MET A 130 -3.92 10.80 -11.37
C MET A 130 -2.46 10.71 -11.82
N LEU A 131 -1.78 9.61 -11.55
CA LEU A 131 -0.33 9.56 -11.70
C LEU A 131 0.13 9.36 -13.15
N TRP A 132 -0.51 8.45 -13.90
CA TRP A 132 -0.06 8.11 -15.27
C TRP A 132 -1.17 7.79 -16.29
N ARG A 133 -2.43 7.57 -15.90
CA ARG A 133 -3.49 7.23 -16.88
C ARG A 133 -4.29 8.44 -17.38
N CYS A 134 -4.25 9.58 -16.69
CA CYS A 134 -5.00 10.77 -17.09
C CYS A 134 -4.55 11.30 -18.46
N PRO A 135 -5.44 11.36 -19.47
CA PRO A 135 -5.09 11.83 -20.81
C PRO A 135 -4.57 13.27 -20.82
N ALA A 136 -5.18 14.16 -20.01
CA ALA A 136 -4.79 15.56 -19.91
C ALA A 136 -3.36 15.75 -19.35
N LEU A 137 -2.85 14.80 -18.57
CA LEU A 137 -1.49 14.84 -18.03
C LEU A 137 -0.44 14.23 -18.97
N ARG A 138 -0.86 13.36 -19.89
CA ARG A 138 0.04 12.68 -20.83
C ARG A 138 0.45 13.54 -22.02
N VAL A 139 -0.21 14.67 -22.25
CA VAL A 139 0.14 15.63 -23.32
C VAL A 139 1.56 16.19 -23.16
N HIS A 140 2.06 16.27 -21.92
CA HIS A 140 3.35 16.89 -21.63
C HIS A 140 4.47 15.90 -21.30
N GLU A 141 4.14 14.67 -20.90
CA GLU A 141 5.11 13.66 -20.47
C GLU A 141 4.53 12.26 -20.67
N ASP A 142 5.28 11.40 -21.37
CA ASP A 142 4.86 10.01 -21.64
C ASP A 142 5.16 9.12 -20.42
N VAL A 143 4.37 9.32 -19.37
CA VAL A 143 4.44 8.48 -18.17
C VAL A 143 3.66 7.19 -18.41
N THR A 144 4.35 6.06 -18.39
CA THR A 144 3.75 4.73 -18.50
C THR A 144 3.68 4.03 -17.15
N SER A 145 2.78 3.04 -17.01
CA SER A 145 2.73 2.18 -15.82
C SER A 145 4.08 1.53 -15.52
N SER A 146 4.79 1.07 -16.55
CA SER A 146 6.11 0.43 -16.40
C SER A 146 7.16 1.40 -15.86
N ARG A 147 7.20 2.65 -16.38
CA ARG A 147 8.11 3.69 -15.86
C ARG A 147 7.81 4.02 -14.40
N TRP A 148 6.54 4.10 -14.06
CA TRP A 148 6.07 4.35 -12.69
C TRP A 148 6.49 3.23 -11.74
N ASP A 149 6.19 1.97 -12.09
CA ASP A 149 6.56 0.79 -11.31
C ASP A 149 8.08 0.68 -11.14
N ALA A 150 8.85 0.96 -12.19
CA ALA A 150 10.30 0.98 -12.14
C ALA A 150 10.82 2.07 -11.19
N ALA A 151 10.19 3.25 -11.17
CA ALA A 151 10.57 4.32 -10.26
C ALA A 151 10.36 3.94 -8.79
N LEU A 152 9.20 3.36 -8.45
CA LEU A 152 8.88 2.96 -7.07
C LEU A 152 9.76 1.83 -6.53
N ARG A 153 10.32 1.01 -7.43
CA ARG A 153 11.24 -0.09 -7.10
C ARG A 153 12.71 0.31 -7.12
N SER A 154 13.02 1.52 -7.59
CA SER A 154 14.39 1.99 -7.70
C SER A 154 14.92 2.54 -6.37
N PRO A 155 16.10 2.12 -5.90
CA PRO A 155 16.76 2.73 -4.75
C PRO A 155 17.42 4.08 -5.11
N ASP A 156 17.50 4.42 -6.39
CA ASP A 156 18.16 5.64 -6.87
C ASP A 156 17.37 6.90 -6.48
N LEU A 157 18.10 7.91 -5.98
CA LEU A 157 17.54 9.19 -5.56
C LEU A 157 16.76 9.85 -6.68
N LYS A 158 17.28 9.85 -7.91
CA LYS A 158 16.65 10.54 -9.05
C LYS A 158 15.27 9.96 -9.35
N ASN A 159 15.13 8.63 -9.31
CA ASN A 159 13.87 7.96 -9.55
C ASN A 159 12.86 8.18 -8.42
N GLN A 160 13.32 8.14 -7.16
CA GLN A 160 12.44 8.40 -6.03
C GLN A 160 11.95 9.85 -6.02
N LEU A 161 12.83 10.83 -6.28
CA LEU A 161 12.46 12.23 -6.42
C LEU A 161 11.46 12.45 -7.55
N TRP A 162 11.68 11.84 -8.73
CA TRP A 162 10.74 11.95 -9.84
C TRP A 162 9.35 11.44 -9.48
N ALA A 163 9.23 10.26 -8.86
CA ALA A 163 7.94 9.68 -8.50
C ALA A 163 7.20 10.55 -7.48
N VAL A 164 7.96 11.05 -6.50
CA VAL A 164 7.47 11.90 -5.43
C VAL A 164 7.03 13.28 -5.95
N GLN A 165 7.83 13.92 -6.80
CA GLN A 165 7.50 15.20 -7.43
C GLN A 165 6.26 15.07 -8.31
N ARG A 166 6.19 14.01 -9.12
CA ARG A 166 5.03 13.74 -9.97
C ARG A 166 3.75 13.59 -9.15
N ALA A 167 3.79 12.84 -8.06
CA ALA A 167 2.63 12.67 -7.18
C ALA A 167 2.20 13.98 -6.52
N HIS A 168 3.16 14.83 -6.16
CA HIS A 168 2.91 16.16 -5.62
C HIS A 168 2.23 17.07 -6.66
N ASP A 169 2.84 17.26 -7.84
CA ASP A 169 2.35 18.15 -8.89
C ASP A 169 0.92 17.79 -9.33
N VAL A 170 0.64 16.49 -9.41
CA VAL A 170 -0.70 16.00 -9.75
C VAL A 170 -1.70 16.26 -8.63
N ALA A 171 -1.31 16.07 -7.37
CA ALA A 171 -2.20 16.33 -6.25
C ALA A 171 -2.54 17.82 -6.12
N GLU A 172 -1.57 18.71 -6.36
CA GLU A 172 -1.81 20.16 -6.42
C GLU A 172 -2.81 20.51 -7.53
N ARG A 173 -2.64 19.94 -8.74
CA ARG A 173 -3.57 20.15 -9.86
C ARG A 173 -5.00 19.66 -9.57
N GLN A 174 -5.13 18.65 -8.72
CA GLN A 174 -6.42 18.12 -8.27
C GLN A 174 -6.98 18.86 -7.05
N GLY A 175 -6.26 19.86 -6.50
CA GLY A 175 -6.67 20.60 -5.32
C GLY A 175 -6.70 19.76 -4.03
N LEU A 176 -5.93 18.67 -3.97
CA LEU A 176 -5.92 17.78 -2.82
C LEU A 176 -5.05 18.35 -1.69
N SER A 177 -5.61 18.37 -0.47
CA SER A 177 -4.82 18.57 0.74
C SER A 177 -4.07 17.28 1.06
N VAL A 178 -2.82 17.19 0.59
CA VAL A 178 -1.92 16.08 0.88
C VAL A 178 -1.08 16.43 2.11
N PRO A 179 -0.73 15.46 2.98
CA PRO A 179 0.18 15.70 4.10
C PRO A 179 1.37 16.56 3.69
N THR A 180 1.47 17.66 4.41
CA THR A 180 2.10 18.93 4.09
C THR A 180 3.58 18.82 3.72
N TRP A 181 3.95 19.57 2.69
CA TRP A 181 5.32 19.86 2.32
C TRP A 181 5.63 21.28 2.77
N GLU A 182 6.53 21.46 3.74
CA GLU A 182 7.31 22.69 3.76
C GLU A 182 8.17 22.66 2.48
N ARG A 183 8.00 23.65 1.59
CA ARG A 183 8.85 23.81 0.40
C ARG A 183 10.32 23.73 0.85
N PRO A 184 11.17 22.88 0.27
CA PRO A 184 12.60 22.95 0.54
C PRO A 184 13.08 24.35 0.17
N ALA A 185 13.82 24.97 1.09
CA ALA A 185 14.43 26.27 0.86
C ALA A 185 15.21 26.23 -0.47
N THR A 186 14.84 27.12 -1.38
CA THR A 186 15.65 27.41 -2.57
C THR A 186 16.99 27.94 -2.09
N CYS A 187 18.06 27.19 -2.33
CA CYS A 187 19.41 27.75 -2.34
C CYS A 187 19.58 28.57 -3.62
#